data_AF-A0A7G9GA03-F1
#
_entry.id   AF-A0A7G9GA03-F1
#
_cell.length_a   1.000
_cell.length_b   1.000
_cell.length_c   1.000
_cell.angle_alpha   90.00
_cell.angle_beta   90.00
_cell.angle_gamma   90.00
#
_symmetry.space_group_name_H-M   'P 1'
#
loop_
_entity.id
_entity.type
_entity.pdbx_description
1 polymer ?
#
loop_
_entity_poly.entity_id
_entity_poly.type
_entity_poly.pdbx_seq_one_letter_code
_entity_poly.pdbx_strand_id
1 'polypeptide(L)'
;MALVLAIISILLFNLKKRKQIAVAVKEGCNDWIRPMASLCIIIGFGSVVKNTRGFEACVALLLNPSRNVYASAALSTAVVSGITASASGGIQIACSTFANTWLQSANPAILNRICSIASCSLDSLPHSGRIHSTFEICKVDLKQGYKYVFVVSVIIRAVVTVIAVILGNMGIC
;
A
#
# COMPACT_ATOMS: atom_id res chain seq x y z
N MET A 1 -15.24 -7.70 2.77
CA MET A 1 -16.43 -8.47 3.18
C MET A 1 -16.38 -8.92 4.64
N ALA A 2 -15.25 -9.43 5.17
CA ALA A 2 -15.14 -9.83 6.58
C ALA A 2 -15.52 -8.73 7.60
N LEU A 3 -15.14 -7.47 7.31
CA LEU A 3 -15.43 -6.32 8.19
C LEU A 3 -16.94 -6.04 8.33
N VAL A 4 -17.68 -6.18 7.23
CA VAL A 4 -19.14 -6.00 7.22
C VAL A 4 -19.83 -7.12 8.01
N LEU A 5 -19.41 -8.37 7.81
CA LEU A 5 -19.92 -9.52 8.57
C LEU A 5 -19.64 -9.41 10.08
N ALA A 6 -18.46 -8.89 10.45
CA ALA A 6 -18.11 -8.65 11.84
C ALA A 6 -19.01 -7.56 12.47
N ILE A 7 -19.24 -6.45 11.78
CA ILE A 7 -20.14 -5.37 12.24
C ILE A 7 -21.56 -5.91 12.43
N ILE A 8 -22.07 -6.66 11.46
CA ILE A 8 -23.41 -7.27 11.53
C ILE A 8 -23.50 -8.24 12.72
N SER A 9 -22.49 -9.09 12.92
CA SER A 9 -22.46 -10.03 14.06
C SER A 9 -22.46 -9.30 15.40
N ILE A 10 -21.63 -8.25 15.55
CA ILE A 10 -21.57 -7.43 16.77
C ILE A 10 -22.91 -6.77 17.06
N LEU A 11 -23.59 -6.25 16.04
CA LEU A 11 -24.92 -5.65 16.16
C LEU A 11 -25.97 -6.68 16.60
N LEU A 12 -25.96 -7.89 16.01
CA LEU A 12 -26.88 -8.98 16.34
C LEU A 12 -26.70 -9.49 17.77
N PHE A 13 -25.46 -9.68 18.24
CA PHE A 13 -25.19 -10.14 19.61
C PHE A 13 -25.48 -9.07 20.68
N ASN A 14 -25.47 -7.79 20.31
CA ASN A 14 -25.66 -6.68 21.26
C ASN A 14 -26.98 -5.89 21.06
N LEU A 15 -27.99 -6.45 20.36
CA LEU A 15 -29.25 -5.75 20.05
C LEU A 15 -29.97 -5.13 21.26
N LYS A 16 -29.81 -5.72 22.46
CA LYS A 16 -30.40 -5.22 23.72
C LYS A 16 -29.65 -4.02 24.31
N LYS A 17 -28.40 -3.77 23.91
CA LYS A 17 -27.51 -2.71 24.41
C LYS A 17 -27.52 -1.47 23.50
N ARG A 18 -28.72 -1.04 23.07
CA ARG A 18 -28.93 0.08 22.11
C ARG A 18 -28.14 1.35 22.45
N LYS A 19 -28.13 1.75 23.74
CA LYS A 19 -27.40 2.96 24.20
C LYS A 19 -25.88 2.81 24.05
N GLN A 20 -25.33 1.65 24.35
CA GLN A 20 -23.89 1.39 24.22
C GLN A 20 -23.47 1.30 22.74
N ILE A 21 -24.33 0.76 21.87
CA ILE A 21 -24.11 0.79 20.41
C ILE A 21 -24.07 2.24 19.91
N ALA A 22 -25.02 3.08 20.34
CA ALA A 22 -25.04 4.50 19.94
C ALA A 22 -23.79 5.27 20.38
N VAL A 23 -23.28 5.00 21.60
CA VAL A 23 -22.02 5.58 22.08
C VAL A 23 -20.83 5.06 21.25
N ALA A 24 -20.73 3.76 21.02
CA ALA A 24 -19.65 3.16 20.24
C ALA A 24 -19.61 3.67 18.78
N VAL A 25 -20.77 3.88 18.15
CA VAL A 25 -20.84 4.50 16.81
C VAL A 25 -20.37 5.95 16.86
N LYS A 26 -20.76 6.71 17.89
CA LYS A 26 -20.35 8.11 18.04
C LYS A 26 -18.84 8.24 18.27
N GLU A 27 -18.27 7.39 19.12
CA GLU A 27 -16.82 7.32 19.35
C GLU A 27 -16.09 6.87 18.08
N GLY A 28 -16.57 5.83 17.40
CA GLY A 28 -15.99 5.37 16.14
C GLY A 28 -16.00 6.45 15.04
N CYS A 29 -17.06 7.26 14.94
CA CYS A 29 -17.10 8.40 14.04
C CYS A 29 -16.04 9.46 14.37
N ASN A 30 -15.80 9.74 15.65
CA ASN A 30 -14.77 10.68 16.07
C ASN A 30 -13.35 10.11 15.85
N ASP A 31 -13.14 8.83 16.13
CA ASP A 31 -11.85 8.16 16.01
C ASP A 31 -11.41 7.98 14.55
N TRP A 32 -12.36 7.88 13.61
CA TRP A 32 -12.08 7.74 12.18
C TRP A 32 -11.56 9.02 11.51
N ILE A 33 -11.77 10.20 12.11
CA ILE A 33 -11.37 11.48 11.51
C ILE A 33 -9.86 11.56 11.31
N ARG A 34 -9.06 11.13 12.29
CA ARG A 34 -7.59 11.16 12.23
C ARG A 34 -7.01 10.28 11.11
N PRO A 35 -7.39 8.99 10.98
CA PRO A 35 -6.91 8.16 9.88
C PRO A 35 -7.44 8.64 8.52
N MET A 36 -8.66 9.19 8.44
CA MET A 36 -9.17 9.81 7.21
C MET A 36 -8.35 10.98 6.74
N ALA A 37 -8.08 11.94 7.63
CA ALA A 37 -7.28 13.11 7.30
C ALA A 37 -5.89 12.70 6.78
N SER A 38 -5.27 11.70 7.42
CA SER A 38 -3.98 11.14 6.98
C SER A 38 -4.07 10.53 5.58
N LEU A 39 -5.13 9.80 5.27
CA LEU A 39 -5.39 9.26 3.93
C LEU A 39 -5.55 10.37 2.88
N CYS A 40 -6.34 11.41 3.18
CA CYS A 40 -6.53 12.55 2.29
C CYS A 40 -5.21 13.29 2.02
N ILE A 41 -4.38 13.49 3.05
CA ILE A 41 -3.06 14.12 2.91
C ILE A 41 -2.16 13.29 2.00
N ILE A 42 -2.12 11.96 2.18
CA ILE A 42 -1.28 11.07 1.35
C ILE A 42 -1.74 11.08 -0.11
N ILE A 43 -3.05 11.02 -0.37
CA ILE A 43 -3.60 11.07 -1.74
C ILE A 43 -3.34 12.44 -2.37
N GLY A 44 -3.54 13.53 -1.62
CA GLY A 44 -3.26 14.90 -2.06
C GLY A 44 -1.77 15.12 -2.37
N PHE A 45 -0.89 14.67 -1.48
CA PHE A 45 0.57 14.67 -1.71
C PHE A 45 0.94 13.89 -2.97
N GLY A 46 0.36 12.70 -3.15
CA GLY A 46 0.54 11.89 -4.34
C GLY A 46 0.16 12.60 -5.64
N SER A 47 -0.92 13.40 -5.62
CA SER A 47 -1.34 14.21 -6.76
C SER A 47 -0.33 15.31 -7.11
N VAL A 48 0.21 16.00 -6.09
CA VAL A 48 1.19 17.08 -6.30
C VAL A 48 2.56 16.52 -6.72
N VAL A 49 3.03 15.46 -6.06
CA VAL A 49 4.33 14.84 -6.34
C VAL A 49 4.41 14.35 -7.79
N LYS A 50 3.32 13.83 -8.35
CA LYS A 50 3.26 13.43 -9.76
C LYS A 50 3.62 14.54 -10.75
N ASN A 51 3.39 15.80 -10.40
CA ASN A 51 3.68 16.96 -11.24
C ASN A 51 5.09 17.53 -11.00
N THR A 52 5.90 16.90 -10.15
CA THR A 52 7.26 17.38 -9.86
C THR A 52 8.28 16.76 -10.80
N ARG A 53 9.28 17.55 -11.20
CA ARG A 53 10.42 17.08 -12.01
C ARG A 53 11.18 15.92 -11.35
N GLY A 54 11.22 15.88 -10.02
CA GLY A 54 11.85 14.79 -9.28
C GLY A 54 11.12 13.47 -9.47
N PHE A 55 9.78 13.50 -9.50
CA PHE A 55 8.99 12.31 -9.83
C PHE A 55 9.21 11.89 -11.29
N GLU A 56 9.16 12.81 -12.24
CA GLU A 56 9.45 12.51 -13.66
C GLU A 56 10.84 11.89 -13.86
N ALA A 57 11.88 12.41 -13.19
CA ALA A 57 13.23 11.85 -13.27
C ALA A 57 13.30 10.44 -12.68
N CYS A 58 12.68 10.21 -11.52
CA CYS A 58 12.56 8.88 -10.93
C CYS A 58 11.82 7.91 -11.87
N VAL A 59 10.72 8.37 -12.47
CA VAL A 59 9.93 7.60 -13.43
C VAL A 59 10.72 7.29 -14.70
N ALA A 60 11.48 8.25 -15.23
CA ALA A 60 12.32 8.05 -16.42
C ALA A 60 13.44 7.01 -16.17
N LEU A 61 14.00 6.98 -14.96
CA LEU A 61 14.96 5.96 -14.55
C LEU A 61 14.30 4.56 -14.42
N LEU A 62 13.02 4.50 -14.06
CA LEU A 62 12.25 3.26 -13.92
C LEU A 62 11.67 2.75 -15.26
N LEU A 63 11.43 3.65 -16.20
CA LEU A 63 11.02 3.38 -17.58
C LEU A 63 12.16 2.91 -18.48
N ASN A 64 13.38 2.75 -17.94
CA ASN A 64 14.44 2.08 -18.66
C ASN A 64 13.90 0.70 -19.07
N PRO A 65 13.75 0.40 -20.37
CA PRO A 65 12.91 -0.69 -20.84
C PRO A 65 13.55 -2.01 -20.45
N SER A 66 13.23 -2.49 -19.27
CA SER A 66 13.32 -3.90 -18.99
C SER A 66 12.41 -4.57 -20.02
N ARG A 67 12.93 -5.56 -20.76
CA ARG A 67 12.19 -6.34 -21.78
C ARG A 67 10.94 -7.05 -21.20
N ASN A 68 10.67 -6.86 -19.92
CA ASN A 68 9.69 -7.53 -19.10
C ASN A 68 8.74 -6.53 -18.46
N VAL A 69 7.52 -6.46 -18.99
CA VAL A 69 6.47 -5.53 -18.53
C VAL A 69 6.12 -5.77 -17.06
N TYR A 70 6.12 -7.01 -16.60
CA TYR A 70 5.81 -7.35 -15.22
C TYR A 70 6.90 -6.91 -14.23
N ALA A 71 8.17 -6.99 -14.62
CA ALA A 71 9.28 -6.46 -13.84
C ALA A 71 9.22 -4.93 -13.73
N SER A 72 8.96 -4.24 -14.85
CA SER A 72 8.78 -2.79 -14.88
C SER A 72 7.60 -2.35 -14.00
N ALA A 73 6.48 -3.08 -14.06
CA ALA A 73 5.31 -2.81 -13.25
C ALA A 73 5.55 -3.02 -11.75
N ALA A 74 6.23 -4.10 -11.38
CA ALA A 74 6.61 -4.38 -10.02
C ALA A 74 7.54 -3.30 -9.45
N LEU A 75 8.60 -2.94 -10.18
CA LEU A 75 9.58 -1.95 -9.72
C LEU A 75 8.95 -0.56 -9.58
N SER A 76 8.19 -0.14 -10.58
CA SER A 76 7.51 1.17 -10.57
C SER A 76 6.51 1.26 -9.43
N THR A 77 5.69 0.21 -9.22
CA THR A 77 4.71 0.17 -8.14
C THR A 77 5.40 0.17 -6.77
N ALA A 78 6.46 -0.62 -6.60
CA ALA A 78 7.24 -0.65 -5.37
C ALA A 78 7.80 0.74 -5.02
N VAL A 79 8.46 1.41 -5.97
CA VAL A 79 9.07 2.73 -5.71
C VAL A 79 8.01 3.79 -5.41
N VAL A 80 6.91 3.82 -6.16
CA VAL A 80 5.81 4.75 -5.92
C VAL A 80 5.14 4.48 -4.56
N SER A 81 4.92 3.22 -4.19
CA SER A 81 4.45 2.82 -2.86
C SER A 81 5.43 3.21 -1.75
N GLY A 82 6.73 3.16 -2.03
CA GLY A 82 7.77 3.66 -1.14
C GLY A 82 7.70 5.17 -0.91
N ILE A 83 7.60 5.96 -1.99
CA ILE A 83 7.49 7.43 -1.91
C ILE A 83 6.23 7.84 -1.15
N THR A 84 5.11 7.15 -1.39
CA THR A 84 3.82 7.43 -0.73
C THR A 84 3.68 6.84 0.67
N ALA A 85 4.57 5.92 1.06
CA ALA A 85 4.47 5.14 2.30
C ALA A 85 3.10 4.43 2.50
N SER A 86 2.44 4.07 1.39
CA SER A 86 1.11 3.46 1.40
C SER A 86 0.98 2.48 0.23
N ALA A 87 0.65 1.23 0.54
CA ALA A 87 0.45 0.21 -0.48
C ALA A 87 -0.71 0.58 -1.43
N SER A 88 -1.90 0.87 -0.89
CA SER A 88 -3.08 1.21 -1.70
C SER A 88 -2.95 2.54 -2.42
N GLY A 89 -2.35 3.55 -1.78
CA GLY A 89 -2.07 4.85 -2.41
C GLY A 89 -1.07 4.72 -3.55
N GLY A 90 0.00 3.94 -3.34
CA GLY A 90 1.03 3.73 -4.34
C GLY A 90 0.53 2.98 -5.58
N ILE A 91 -0.32 1.96 -5.43
CA ILE A 91 -0.99 1.30 -6.57
C ILE A 91 -1.84 2.30 -7.34
N GLN A 92 -2.63 3.14 -6.65
CA GLN A 92 -3.49 4.12 -7.32
C GLN A 92 -2.66 5.11 -8.16
N ILE A 93 -1.54 5.58 -7.62
CA ILE A 93 -0.63 6.47 -8.36
C ILE A 93 0.03 5.74 -9.52
N ALA A 94 0.59 4.56 -9.29
CA ALA A 94 1.29 3.77 -10.30
C ALA A 94 0.35 3.41 -11.47
N CYS A 95 -0.87 2.94 -11.18
CA CYS A 95 -1.85 2.64 -12.22
C CYS A 95 -2.29 3.89 -12.99
N SER A 96 -2.54 5.01 -12.32
CA SER A 96 -2.92 6.25 -13.03
C SER A 96 -1.80 6.81 -13.92
N THR A 97 -0.54 6.51 -13.61
CA THR A 97 0.62 6.97 -14.39
C THR A 97 1.01 5.99 -15.51
N PHE A 98 0.95 4.68 -15.25
CA PHE A 98 1.59 3.67 -16.11
C PHE A 98 0.66 2.60 -16.68
N ALA A 99 -0.61 2.52 -16.24
CA ALA A 99 -1.49 1.41 -16.64
C ALA A 99 -1.64 1.33 -18.16
N ASN A 100 -1.75 2.47 -18.85
CA ASN A 100 -1.88 2.49 -20.31
C ASN A 100 -0.68 1.86 -21.02
N THR A 101 0.53 2.02 -20.49
CA THR A 101 1.76 1.42 -21.05
C THR A 101 1.83 -0.06 -20.76
N TRP A 102 1.47 -0.50 -19.56
CA TRP A 102 1.53 -1.91 -19.18
C TRP A 102 0.45 -2.76 -19.88
N LEU A 103 -0.76 -2.23 -20.01
CA LEU A 103 -1.90 -2.96 -20.59
C LEU A 103 -1.74 -3.24 -22.09
N GLN A 104 -0.84 -2.56 -22.78
CA GLN A 104 -0.52 -2.86 -24.19
C GLN A 104 0.17 -4.21 -24.39
N SER A 105 0.78 -4.77 -23.35
CA SER A 105 1.65 -5.95 -23.48
C SER A 105 1.57 -6.92 -22.29
N ALA A 106 0.65 -6.71 -21.35
CA ALA A 106 0.46 -7.55 -20.16
C ALA A 106 -1.01 -7.89 -19.90
N ASN A 107 -1.25 -9.05 -19.29
CA ASN A 107 -2.58 -9.44 -18.84
C ASN A 107 -3.00 -8.61 -17.61
N PRO A 108 -4.18 -7.95 -17.62
CA PRO A 108 -4.64 -7.11 -16.50
C PRO A 108 -4.73 -7.85 -15.16
N ALA A 109 -5.12 -9.13 -15.16
CA ALA A 109 -5.29 -9.91 -13.94
C ALA A 109 -3.94 -10.22 -13.27
N ILE A 110 -2.95 -10.61 -14.08
CA ILE A 110 -1.58 -10.87 -13.64
C ILE A 110 -0.94 -9.57 -13.16
N LEU A 111 -1.09 -8.50 -13.95
CA LEU A 111 -0.56 -7.18 -13.64
C LEU A 111 -1.09 -6.69 -12.28
N ASN A 112 -2.40 -6.82 -12.03
CA ASN A 112 -2.99 -6.42 -10.75
C ASN A 112 -2.41 -7.21 -9.56
N ARG A 113 -2.20 -8.52 -9.71
CA ARG A 113 -1.58 -9.35 -8.66
C ARG A 113 -0.14 -8.94 -8.39
N ILE A 114 0.65 -8.70 -9.43
CA ILE A 114 2.05 -8.27 -9.31
C ILE A 114 2.13 -6.88 -8.68
N CYS A 115 1.32 -5.92 -9.12
CA CYS A 115 1.25 -4.59 -8.51
C CYS A 115 0.82 -4.66 -7.04
N SER A 116 -0.15 -5.52 -6.71
CA SER A 116 -0.60 -5.73 -5.33
C SER A 116 0.53 -6.26 -4.44
N ILE A 117 1.28 -7.26 -4.91
CA ILE A 117 2.43 -7.82 -4.19
C ILE A 117 3.55 -6.78 -4.05
N ALA A 118 3.90 -6.12 -5.16
CA ALA A 118 4.97 -5.15 -5.22
C ALA A 118 4.71 -3.91 -4.33
N SER A 119 3.46 -3.47 -4.23
CA SER A 119 3.08 -2.31 -3.41
C SER A 119 3.40 -2.47 -1.92
N CYS A 120 3.47 -3.71 -1.44
CA CYS A 120 3.76 -4.03 -0.05
C CYS A 120 5.26 -4.05 0.26
N SER A 121 6.13 -3.94 -0.73
CA SER A 121 7.59 -4.11 -0.55
C SER A 121 8.27 -2.91 0.12
N LEU A 122 7.96 -1.68 -0.32
CA LEU A 122 8.62 -0.46 0.16
C LEU A 122 7.72 0.46 0.99
N ASP A 123 6.47 0.07 1.28
CA ASP A 123 5.51 0.90 2.02
C ASP A 123 5.87 1.12 3.51
N SER A 124 6.83 0.35 4.00
CA SER A 124 7.27 0.24 5.39
C SER A 124 8.69 0.82 5.58
N LEU A 125 9.06 1.80 4.76
CA LEU A 125 10.28 2.58 4.92
C LEU A 125 10.19 3.51 6.15
N PRO A 126 11.31 4.03 6.69
CA PRO A 126 11.33 4.65 8.03
C PRO A 126 10.50 5.95 8.11
N HIS A 127 10.18 6.57 6.98
CA HIS A 127 9.26 7.72 6.90
C HIS A 127 7.77 7.33 6.95
N SER A 128 7.45 6.03 7.00
CA SER A 128 6.07 5.54 7.09
C SER A 128 5.48 5.83 8.46
N GLY A 129 4.45 6.68 8.50
CA GLY A 129 3.73 7.02 9.74
C GLY A 129 3.13 5.81 10.44
N ARG A 130 2.81 4.74 9.70
CA ARG A 130 2.28 3.48 10.25
C ARG A 130 3.26 2.79 11.19
N ILE A 131 4.55 2.85 10.88
CA ILE A 131 5.61 2.28 11.71
C ILE A 131 5.76 3.11 12.98
N HIS A 132 5.76 4.44 12.87
CA HIS A 132 5.86 5.32 14.04
C HIS A 132 4.70 5.08 15.01
N SER A 133 3.45 5.05 14.53
CA SER A 133 2.30 4.79 15.40
C SER A 133 2.33 3.39 16.03
N THR A 134 2.78 2.37 15.29
CA THR A 134 2.89 1.01 15.84
C THR A 134 3.95 0.94 16.94
N PHE A 135 5.09 1.60 16.74
CA PHE A 135 6.19 1.63 17.70
C PHE A 135 5.85 2.43 18.95
N GLU A 136 5.10 3.53 18.79
CA GLU A 136 4.57 4.32 19.91
C GLU A 136 3.62 3.50 20.78
N ILE A 137 2.68 2.75 20.18
CA ILE A 137 1.77 1.86 20.91
C ILE A 137 2.54 0.71 21.60
N CYS A 138 3.52 0.14 20.90
CA CYS A 138 4.35 -0.94 21.44
C CYS A 138 5.44 -0.46 22.41
N LYS A 139 5.63 0.86 22.57
CA LYS A 139 6.68 1.49 23.38
C LYS A 139 8.10 1.00 23.04
N VAL A 140 8.39 0.85 21.75
CA VAL A 140 9.70 0.43 21.24
C VAL A 140 10.36 1.59 20.50
N ASP A 141 11.66 1.80 20.73
CA ASP A 141 12.42 2.78 19.96
C ASP A 141 12.54 2.37 18.49
N LEU A 142 12.26 3.32 17.58
CA LEU A 142 12.33 3.10 16.13
C LEU A 142 13.70 2.54 15.73
N LYS A 143 14.78 3.09 16.29
CA LYS A 143 16.16 2.70 15.97
C LYS A 143 16.46 1.24 16.30
N GLN A 144 15.82 0.69 17.33
CA GLN A 144 16.05 -0.69 17.78
C GLN A 144 15.14 -1.70 17.08
N GLY A 145 13.86 -1.37 16.94
CA GLY A 145 12.88 -2.29 16.32
C GLY A 145 12.88 -2.26 14.79
N TYR A 146 13.30 -1.15 14.16
CA TYR A 146 13.18 -0.99 12.70
C TYR A 146 13.98 -2.04 11.93
N LYS A 147 15.09 -2.55 12.46
CA LYS A 147 15.86 -3.62 11.81
C LYS A 147 15.00 -4.86 11.54
N TYR A 148 14.16 -5.26 12.49
CA TYR A 148 13.28 -6.42 12.35
C TYR A 148 12.16 -6.15 11.35
N VAL A 149 11.58 -4.95 11.40
CA VAL A 149 10.58 -4.51 10.43
C VAL A 149 11.17 -4.52 9.03
N PHE A 150 12.33 -3.91 8.82
CA PHE A 150 13.01 -3.86 7.52
C PHE A 150 13.25 -5.26 6.93
N VAL A 151 13.71 -6.22 7.74
CA VAL A 151 13.91 -7.60 7.27
C VAL A 151 12.59 -8.23 6.83
N VAL A 152 11.55 -8.14 7.65
CA VAL A 152 10.28 -8.84 7.38
C VAL A 152 9.43 -8.13 6.33
N SER A 153 9.38 -6.80 6.38
CA SER A 153 8.51 -6.00 5.52
C SER A 153 9.17 -5.61 4.20
N VAL A 154 10.49 -5.43 4.15
CA VAL A 154 11.19 -4.98 2.93
C VAL A 154 11.92 -6.14 2.27
N ILE A 155 12.84 -6.81 2.98
CA ILE A 155 13.69 -7.85 2.37
C ILE A 155 12.85 -9.06 1.92
N ILE A 156 12.07 -9.65 2.82
CA ILE A 156 11.25 -10.82 2.49
C ILE A 156 10.25 -10.47 1.38
N ARG A 157 9.63 -9.29 1.41
CA ARG A 157 8.66 -8.89 0.39
C ARG A 157 9.29 -8.55 -0.96
N ALA A 158 10.51 -8.02 -0.98
CA ALA A 158 11.28 -7.87 -2.21
C ALA A 158 11.53 -9.23 -2.88
N VAL A 159 11.92 -10.25 -2.10
CA VAL A 159 12.07 -11.63 -2.59
C VAL A 159 10.76 -12.17 -3.14
N VAL A 160 9.64 -11.99 -2.42
CA VAL A 160 8.31 -12.42 -2.90
C VAL A 160 7.91 -11.70 -4.18
N THR A 161 8.28 -10.43 -4.34
CA THR A 161 8.01 -9.65 -5.55
C THR A 161 8.81 -10.18 -6.75
N VAL A 162 10.09 -10.55 -6.54
CA VAL A 162 10.90 -11.21 -7.58
C VAL A 162 10.28 -12.54 -8.01
N ILE A 163 9.86 -13.36 -7.04
CA ILE A 163 9.18 -14.64 -7.32
C ILE A 163 7.87 -14.40 -8.09
N ALA A 164 7.07 -13.41 -7.70
CA ALA A 164 5.81 -13.07 -8.36
C ALA A 164 6.02 -12.63 -9.81
N VAL A 165 7.09 -11.87 -10.10
CA VAL A 165 7.44 -11.49 -11.48
C VAL A 165 7.84 -12.71 -12.30
N ILE A 166 8.62 -13.63 -11.74
CA ILE A 166 8.98 -14.88 -12.42
C ILE A 166 7.74 -15.72 -12.74
N LEU A 167 6.85 -15.90 -11.76
CA LEU A 167 5.60 -16.65 -11.94
C LEU A 167 4.62 -15.96 -12.89
N GLY A 168 4.60 -14.64 -12.91
CA GLY A 168 3.81 -13.84 -13.86
C GLY A 168 4.28 -14.01 -15.30
N ASN A 169 5.59 -14.14 -15.53
CA ASN A 169 6.14 -14.49 -16.84
C ASN A 169 5.77 -15.89 -17.30
N MET A 170 5.56 -16.80 -16.36
CA MET A 170 5.09 -18.16 -16.62
C MET A 170 3.57 -18.24 -16.78
N GLY A 171 2.84 -17.13 -16.57
CA GLY A 171 1.38 -17.05 -16.70
C GLY A 171 0.59 -17.63 -15.52
N ILE A 172 1.24 -17.93 -14.40
CA ILE A 172 0.64 -18.63 -13.26
C ILE A 172 0.10 -17.64 -12.21
N CYS A 173 0.86 -16.57 -11.96
CA CYS A 173 0.49 -15.48 -11.08
C CYS A 173 -0.12 -14.36 -11.88
#